data_AF-V5GMY0-F1
#
_entry.id   AF-V5GMY0-F1
#
_cell.length_a   1.000
_cell.length_b   1.000
_cell.length_c   1.000
_cell.angle_alpha   90.00
_cell.angle_beta   90.00
_cell.angle_gamma   90.00
#
_symmetry.space_group_name_H-M   'P 1'
#
loop_
_entity.id
_entity.type
_entity.pdbx_description
1 polymer ?
#
loop_
_entity_poly.entity_id
_entity_poly.type
_entity_poly.pdbx_seq_one_letter_code
_entity_poly.pdbx_strand_id
1 'polypeptide(L)'
;MKVFVFVLILVFINICLCSGDNKIVRARLESCPGCSLNRLPEVRSFFYEDVPKYENVEWKKISGAPPEVIFLNEADEEVERHLLGRLNREECNELLQSKGFKLSKDKEL
;
A
#
# COMPACT_ATOMS: atom_id res chain seq x y z
N MET A 1 -24.60 30.00 -28.84
CA MET A 1 -23.16 29.62 -28.79
C MET A 1 -22.47 29.99 -27.48
N LYS A 2 -22.64 31.20 -26.92
CA LYS A 2 -21.92 31.63 -25.69
C LYS A 2 -22.20 30.78 -24.44
N VAL A 3 -23.45 30.33 -24.24
CA VAL A 3 -23.84 29.49 -23.09
C VAL A 3 -23.22 28.09 -23.17
N PHE A 4 -23.17 27.50 -24.36
CA PHE A 4 -22.61 26.16 -24.58
C PHE A 4 -21.09 26.13 -24.34
N VAL A 5 -20.39 27.20 -24.74
CA VAL A 5 -18.97 27.41 -24.46
C VAL A 5 -18.72 27.53 -22.95
N PHE A 6 -19.59 28.25 -22.22
CA PHE A 6 -19.44 28.42 -20.78
C PHE A 6 -19.68 27.11 -20.00
N VAL A 7 -20.65 26.29 -20.43
CA VAL A 7 -20.90 24.96 -19.84
C VAL A 7 -19.73 24.01 -20.11
N LEU A 8 -19.16 24.03 -21.32
CA LEU A 8 -17.96 23.25 -21.64
C LEU A 8 -16.76 23.68 -20.79
N ILE A 9 -16.54 24.99 -20.57
CA ILE A 9 -15.47 25.51 -19.72
C ILE A 9 -15.64 25.05 -18.26
N LEU A 10 -16.86 25.09 -17.72
CA LEU A 10 -17.14 24.62 -16.34
C LEU A 10 -16.94 23.11 -16.16
N VAL A 11 -17.23 22.31 -17.20
CA VAL A 11 -16.95 20.87 -17.20
C VAL A 11 -15.44 20.62 -17.24
N PHE A 12 -14.67 21.37 -18.03
CA PHE A 12 -13.20 21.25 -18.08
C PHE A 12 -12.52 21.66 -16.77
N ILE A 13 -13.05 22.66 -16.05
CA ILE A 13 -12.53 23.07 -14.74
C ILE A 13 -12.68 21.92 -13.72
N ASN A 14 -13.80 21.20 -13.71
CA ASN A 14 -14.00 20.07 -12.80
C ASN A 14 -13.07 18.88 -13.10
N ILE A 15 -12.73 18.64 -14.38
CA ILE A 15 -11.83 17.55 -14.79
C ILE A 15 -10.38 17.84 -14.32
N CYS A 16 -9.98 19.10 -14.22
CA CYS A 16 -8.59 19.47 -13.89
C CYS A 16 -8.25 19.34 -12.39
N LEU A 17 -9.24 19.29 -11.50
CA LEU A 17 -9.05 19.30 -10.04
C LEU A 17 -8.63 17.95 -9.43
N CYS A 18 -8.52 16.88 -10.21
CA CYS A 18 -8.16 15.55 -9.72
C CYS A 18 -6.68 15.17 -9.99
N SER A 19 -5.76 16.11 -9.84
CA SER A 19 -4.33 15.76 -9.76
C SER A 19 -4.03 15.33 -8.33
N GLY A 20 -4.50 14.13 -7.95
CA GLY A 20 -4.11 13.50 -6.70
C GLY A 20 -2.60 13.25 -6.73
N ASP A 21 -1.88 13.77 -5.73
CA ASP A 21 -0.46 13.45 -5.56
C ASP A 21 -0.32 11.94 -5.38
N ASN A 22 0.14 11.23 -6.41
CA ASN A 22 0.40 9.77 -6.39
C ASN A 22 1.63 9.39 -5.55
N LYS A 23 2.03 10.26 -4.62
CA LYS A 23 3.16 10.05 -3.75
C LYS A 23 2.77 9.02 -2.69
N ILE A 24 3.44 7.88 -2.71
CA ILE A 24 3.27 6.83 -1.72
C ILE A 24 3.83 7.32 -0.38
N VAL A 25 3.01 7.25 0.67
CA VAL A 25 3.42 7.65 2.04
C VAL A 25 3.14 6.59 3.09
N ARG A 26 2.20 5.67 2.83
CA ARG A 26 1.84 4.58 3.75
C ARG A 26 1.70 3.27 2.99
N ALA A 27 1.93 2.16 3.69
CA ALA A 27 1.65 0.83 3.16
C ALA A 27 0.73 0.08 4.12
N ARG A 28 -0.33 -0.52 3.59
CA ARG A 28 -1.25 -1.38 4.32
C ARG A 28 -1.09 -2.80 3.80
N LEU A 29 -0.68 -3.71 4.65
CA LEU A 29 -0.72 -5.13 4.34
C LEU A 29 -2.08 -5.70 4.73
N GLU A 30 -2.65 -6.50 3.86
CA GLU A 30 -3.91 -7.20 4.11
C GLU A 30 -3.67 -8.71 3.99
N SER A 31 -4.09 -9.47 5.00
CA SER A 31 -4.04 -10.94 4.93
C SER A 31 -4.93 -11.61 5.97
N CYS A 32 -5.35 -12.84 5.69
CA CYS A 32 -5.90 -13.73 6.71
C CYS A 32 -4.77 -14.37 7.54
N PRO A 33 -4.67 -14.10 8.85
CA PRO A 33 -3.56 -14.58 9.68
C PRO A 33 -3.50 -16.12 9.81
N GLY A 34 -4.65 -16.80 9.66
CA GLY A 34 -4.77 -18.25 9.83
C GLY A 34 -5.05 -19.03 8.55
N CYS A 35 -5.05 -18.39 7.36
CA CYS A 35 -5.40 -19.03 6.10
C CYS A 35 -4.14 -19.33 5.25
N SER A 36 -4.03 -18.69 4.09
CA SER A 36 -2.91 -18.78 3.14
C SER A 36 -1.55 -18.48 3.79
N LEU A 37 -1.49 -17.58 4.77
CA LEU A 37 -0.27 -17.22 5.49
C LEU A 37 0.37 -18.42 6.20
N ASN A 38 -0.41 -19.40 6.66
CA ASN A 38 0.12 -20.62 7.29
C ASN A 38 0.89 -21.52 6.32
N ARG A 39 0.63 -21.40 5.01
CA ARG A 39 1.32 -22.17 3.96
C ARG A 39 2.55 -21.45 3.41
N LEU A 40 2.78 -20.20 3.82
CA LEU A 40 3.83 -19.32 3.33
C LEU A 40 4.66 -18.84 4.54
N PRO A 41 5.56 -19.68 5.09
CA PRO A 41 6.27 -19.38 6.34
C PRO A 41 7.13 -18.12 6.24
N GLU A 42 7.78 -17.89 5.09
CA GLU A 42 8.60 -16.71 4.81
C GLU A 42 7.77 -15.42 4.89
N VAL A 43 6.67 -15.38 4.14
CA VAL A 43 5.74 -14.24 4.14
C VAL A 43 5.12 -14.07 5.52
N ARG A 44 4.80 -15.16 6.22
CA ARG A 44 4.31 -15.09 7.60
C ARG A 44 5.31 -14.40 8.51
N SER A 45 6.57 -14.81 8.51
CA SER A 45 7.61 -14.19 9.34
C SER A 45 7.78 -12.71 9.00
N PHE A 46 7.74 -12.34 7.72
CA PHE A 46 7.72 -10.93 7.32
C PHE A 46 6.60 -10.12 8.00
N PHE A 47 5.36 -10.63 7.97
CA PHE A 47 4.21 -9.95 8.60
C PHE A 47 4.32 -9.82 10.13
N TYR A 48 4.87 -10.81 10.81
CA TYR A 48 4.93 -10.83 12.29
C TYR A 48 6.19 -10.17 12.85
N GLU A 49 7.32 -10.32 12.18
CA GLU A 49 8.62 -9.92 12.69
C GLU A 49 9.12 -8.61 12.07
N ASP A 50 8.90 -8.40 10.78
CA ASP A 50 9.50 -7.26 10.06
C ASP A 50 8.54 -6.08 9.89
N VAL A 51 7.27 -6.33 9.56
CA VAL A 51 6.26 -5.26 9.43
C VAL A 51 6.22 -4.34 10.66
N PRO A 52 6.26 -4.84 11.92
CA PRO A 52 6.29 -3.97 13.09
C PRO A 52 7.52 -3.06 13.17
N LYS A 53 8.60 -3.35 12.43
CA LYS A 53 9.82 -2.56 12.40
C LYS A 53 9.77 -1.38 11.44
N TYR A 54 8.83 -1.35 10.51
CA TYR A 54 8.70 -0.23 9.57
C TYR A 54 7.81 0.88 10.12
N GLU A 55 8.16 2.12 9.80
CA GLU A 55 7.28 3.27 10.01
C GLU A 55 6.24 3.36 8.90
N ASN A 56 5.03 3.82 9.22
CA ASN A 56 3.97 4.05 8.23
C ASN A 56 3.53 2.79 7.46
N VAL A 57 3.79 1.61 8.04
CA VAL A 57 3.33 0.32 7.54
C VAL A 57 2.40 -0.32 8.56
N GLU A 58 1.19 -0.68 8.13
CA GLU A 58 0.20 -1.33 8.99
C GLU A 58 -0.19 -2.70 8.46
N TRP A 59 -0.45 -3.66 9.34
CA TRP A 59 -1.03 -4.94 8.96
C TRP A 59 -2.49 -5.04 9.41
N LYS A 60 -3.39 -5.09 8.44
CA LYS A 60 -4.82 -5.31 8.62
C LYS A 60 -5.18 -6.79 8.40
N LYS A 61 -5.74 -7.41 9.43
CA LYS A 61 -6.15 -8.81 9.42
C LYS A 61 -7.55 -8.93 8.83
N ILE A 62 -7.67 -9.53 7.65
CA ILE A 62 -8.94 -9.70 6.93
C ILE A 62 -9.17 -11.18 6.68
N SER A 63 -10.31 -11.71 7.14
CA SER A 63 -10.65 -13.12 6.97
C SER A 63 -10.78 -13.47 5.48
N GLY A 64 -10.13 -14.57 5.06
CA GLY A 64 -10.14 -15.03 3.67
C GLY A 64 -9.31 -14.21 2.67
N ALA A 65 -8.72 -13.09 3.07
CA ALA A 65 -7.90 -12.28 2.18
C ALA A 65 -6.55 -12.95 1.85
N PRO A 66 -6.10 -12.91 0.58
CA PRO A 66 -4.74 -13.28 0.22
C PRO A 66 -3.72 -12.31 0.85
N PRO A 67 -2.44 -12.71 1.00
CA PRO A 67 -1.41 -11.80 1.50
C PRO A 67 -1.02 -10.78 0.42
N GLU A 68 -1.35 -9.52 0.68
CA GLU A 68 -1.13 -8.40 -0.24
C GLU A 68 -0.55 -7.19 0.50
N VAL A 69 0.15 -6.33 -0.24
CA VAL A 69 0.53 -4.98 0.19
C VAL A 69 -0.15 -3.96 -0.71
N ILE A 70 -0.74 -2.95 -0.09
CA ILE A 70 -1.38 -1.80 -0.73
C ILE A 70 -0.60 -0.55 -0.36
N PHE A 71 -0.09 0.17 -1.35
CA PHE A 71 0.57 1.46 -1.19
C PHE A 71 -0.45 2.58 -1.30
N LEU A 72 -0.44 3.46 -0.30
CA LEU A 72 -1.42 4.52 -0.10
C LEU A 72 -0.77 5.90 -0.22
N ASN A 73 -1.50 6.84 -0.79
CA ASN A 73 -1.12 8.26 -0.80
C ASN A 73 -1.52 8.97 0.51
N GLU A 74 -1.26 10.28 0.57
CA GLU A 74 -1.58 11.13 1.73
C GLU A 74 -3.10 11.18 2.03
N ALA A 75 -3.94 10.94 1.02
CA ALA A 75 -5.40 10.93 1.12
C ALA A 75 -5.99 9.54 1.44
N ASP A 76 -5.18 8.55 1.84
CA ASP A 76 -5.62 7.16 2.09
C ASP A 76 -6.09 6.40 0.83
N GLU A 77 -5.78 6.91 -0.37
CA GLU A 77 -6.18 6.30 -1.63
C GLU A 77 -5.14 5.28 -2.12
N GLU A 78 -5.62 4.18 -2.68
CA GLU A 78 -4.79 3.11 -3.26
C GLU A 78 -4.08 3.59 -4.53
N VAL A 79 -2.75 3.63 -4.46
CA VAL A 79 -1.87 3.94 -5.61
C VAL A 79 -1.46 2.65 -6.31
N GLU A 80 -1.13 1.61 -5.55
CA GLU A 80 -0.55 0.37 -6.08
C GLU A 80 -0.81 -0.82 -5.15
N ARG A 81 -0.97 -2.02 -5.71
CA ARG A 81 -1.21 -3.26 -4.97
C ARG A 81 -0.35 -4.40 -5.51
N HIS A 82 0.25 -5.17 -4.61
CA HIS A 82 1.08 -6.33 -4.94
C HIS A 82 0.70 -7.57 -4.15
N LEU A 83 0.69 -8.71 -4.82
CA LEU A 83 0.52 -10.03 -4.22
C LEU A 83 1.85 -10.51 -3.62
N LEU A 84 1.88 -10.76 -2.32
CA LEU A 84 3.08 -11.22 -1.61
C LEU A 84 3.25 -12.74 -1.65
N GLY A 85 2.22 -13.49 -2.04
CA GLY A 85 2.22 -14.95 -2.00
C GLY A 85 3.23 -15.66 -2.92
N ARG A 86 3.91 -14.91 -3.80
CA ARG A 86 4.97 -15.41 -4.68
C ARG A 86 6.37 -14.94 -4.28
N LEU A 87 6.45 -14.10 -3.25
CA LEU A 87 7.69 -13.51 -2.77
C LEU A 87 8.17 -14.24 -1.51
N ASN A 88 9.48 -14.24 -1.29
CA ASN A 88 10.07 -14.61 -0.02
C ASN A 88 10.15 -13.41 0.94
N ARG A 89 10.67 -13.64 2.15
CA ARG A 89 10.78 -12.62 3.20
C ARG A 89 11.68 -11.45 2.79
N GLU A 90 12.80 -11.73 2.14
CA GLU A 90 13.77 -10.72 1.69
C GLU A 90 13.16 -9.84 0.59
N GLU A 91 12.55 -10.45 -0.43
CA GLU A 91 11.86 -9.76 -1.52
C GLU A 91 10.71 -8.87 -1.01
N CYS A 92 9.99 -9.30 0.03
CA CYS A 92 8.96 -8.47 0.68
C CYS A 92 9.56 -7.22 1.34
N ASN A 93 10.70 -7.37 2.01
CA ASN A 93 11.42 -6.25 2.63
C ASN A 93 12.01 -5.30 1.57
N GLU A 94 12.64 -5.86 0.53
CA GLU A 94 13.15 -5.10 -0.61
C GLU A 94 12.05 -4.30 -1.31
N LEU A 95 10.85 -4.89 -1.47
CA LEU A 95 9.70 -4.20 -2.04
C LEU A 95 9.35 -2.95 -1.24
N LEU A 96 9.26 -3.02 0.09
CA LEU A 96 9.02 -1.85 0.94
C LEU A 96 10.15 -0.83 0.85
N GLN A 97 11.40 -1.28 0.95
CA GLN A 97 12.57 -0.38 0.90
C GLN A 97 12.69 0.33 -0.45
N SER A 98 12.39 -0.36 -1.56
CA SER A 98 12.39 0.21 -2.91
C SER A 98 11.36 1.34 -3.08
N LYS A 99 10.28 1.31 -2.30
CA LYS A 99 9.25 2.36 -2.24
C LYS A 99 9.57 3.46 -1.22
N GLY A 100 10.71 3.36 -0.53
CA GLY A 100 11.20 4.39 0.38
C GLY A 100 10.80 4.21 1.85
N PHE A 101 10.20 3.09 2.22
CA PHE A 101 9.90 2.78 3.62
C PHE A 101 11.18 2.43 4.38
N LYS A 102 11.32 2.99 5.58
CA LYS A 102 12.51 2.83 6.42
C LYS A 102 12.14 2.06 7.69
N LEU A 103 13.12 1.31 8.18
CA LEU A 103 13.05 0.71 9.51
C LEU A 103 13.14 1.81 10.56
N SER A 104 12.34 1.70 11.62
CA SER A 104 12.45 2.54 12.81
C SER A 104 13.80 2.28 13.48
N LYS A 105 14.55 3.36 13.71
CA LYS A 105 15.91 3.31 14.31
C LYS A 105 15.96 2.66 15.70
N ASP A 106 14.83 2.58 16.39
CA ASP A 106 14.74 2.03 17.75
C ASP A 106 14.54 0.51 17.80
N LYS A 107 14.37 -0.16 16.65
CA LYS A 107 13.98 -1.59 16.57
C LYS A 107 15.06 -2.50 15.97
N GLU A 108 16.29 -2.01 15.85
CA GLU A 108 17.47 -2.80 15.45
C GLU A 108 18.19 -3.45 16.66
N LEU A 109 17.61 -3.38 17.87
CA LEU A 109 18.21 -3.90 19.12
C LEU A 109 17.84 -5.36 19.43
#